data_AF-A0A7S4MQL8-F1
#
_entry.id   AF-A0A7S4MQL8-F1
#
_cell.length_a   1.000
_cell.length_b   1.000
_cell.length_c   1.000
_cell.angle_alpha   90.00
_cell.angle_beta   90.00
_cell.angle_gamma   90.00
#
_symmetry.space_group_name_H-M   'P 1'
#
loop_
_entity.id
_entity.type
_entity.pdbx_description
1 polymer ?
#
loop_
_entity_poly.entity_id
_entity_poly.type
_entity_poly.pdbx_seq_one_letter_code
_entity_poly.pdbx_strand_id
1 'polypeptide(L)'
;EDGNVEYKLKLTDETEARIQRLATQMRYRCDEGGSECIYRLGVEDDGTMTGLTEEEYESTIRCIKTAAVMNSYSIHNLTHTKLPSGRCIYEVCIREHNDDSYIDVKVAIAGSVDCGKSTLLSVLTN
;
A
#
# COMPACT_ATOMS: atom_id res chain seq x y z
N GLU A 1 -1.31 4.71 -21.36
CA GLU A 1 -0.87 5.65 -20.32
C GLU A 1 -1.50 5.18 -19.02
N ASP A 2 -0.74 4.52 -18.15
CA ASP A 2 -1.25 3.99 -16.88
C ASP A 2 -1.59 5.09 -15.85
N GLY A 3 -1.53 6.37 -16.25
CA GLY A 3 -1.92 7.53 -15.47
C GLY A 3 -1.32 7.50 -14.07
N ASN A 4 -2.19 7.41 -13.07
CA ASN A 4 -1.86 7.40 -11.66
C ASN A 4 -1.67 6.01 -11.06
N VAL A 5 -1.60 4.95 -11.86
CA VAL A 5 -1.37 3.57 -11.40
C VAL A 5 0.08 3.18 -11.65
N GLU A 6 0.73 2.62 -10.62
CA GLU A 6 2.09 2.10 -10.67
C GLU A 6 2.08 0.61 -10.29
N TYR A 7 2.69 -0.22 -11.13
CA TYR A 7 2.88 -1.64 -10.87
C TYR A 7 4.30 -1.88 -10.35
N LYS A 8 4.43 -2.69 -9.30
CA LYS A 8 5.73 -3.14 -8.77
C LYS A 8 5.60 -4.58 -8.32
N LEU A 9 6.56 -5.44 -8.68
CA LEU A 9 6.61 -6.76 -8.07
C LEU A 9 6.94 -6.60 -6.58
N LYS A 10 8.12 -6.05 -6.27
CA LYS A 10 8.59 -5.78 -4.91
C LYS A 10 9.61 -4.65 -4.86
N LEU A 11 9.80 -4.07 -3.68
CA LEU A 11 10.84 -3.09 -3.40
C LEU A 11 11.69 -3.60 -2.23
N THR A 12 12.93 -4.00 -2.53
CA THR A 12 13.83 -4.64 -1.55
C THR A 12 15.09 -3.80 -1.26
N ASP A 13 15.27 -2.69 -1.97
CA ASP A 13 16.46 -1.85 -1.88
C ASP A 13 16.10 -0.55 -1.16
N GLU A 14 16.49 -0.49 0.13
CA GLU A 14 16.24 0.63 1.04
C GLU A 14 17.34 1.71 0.95
N THR A 15 18.22 1.68 -0.07
CA THR A 15 19.25 2.72 -0.23
C THR A 15 18.63 4.09 -0.51
N GLU A 16 19.25 5.14 0.04
CA GLU A 16 18.75 6.52 -0.10
C GLU A 16 18.54 6.92 -1.57
N ALA A 17 19.48 6.57 -2.46
CA ALA A 17 19.38 6.87 -3.89
C ALA A 17 18.22 6.15 -4.59
N ARG A 18 17.76 5.00 -4.08
CA ARG A 18 16.58 4.30 -4.58
C ARG A 18 15.31 4.89 -4.05
N ILE A 19 15.27 5.20 -2.77
CA ILE A 19 14.14 5.87 -2.14
C ILE A 19 13.90 7.25 -2.77
N GLN A 20 14.96 8.03 -3.04
CA GLN A 20 14.85 9.30 -3.77
C GLN A 20 14.22 9.12 -5.16
N ARG A 21 14.66 8.10 -5.92
CA ARG A 21 14.06 7.79 -7.23
C ARG A 21 12.60 7.38 -7.11
N LEU A 22 12.27 6.57 -6.10
CA LEU A 22 10.89 6.16 -5.81
C LEU A 22 10.02 7.37 -5.45
N ALA A 23 10.55 8.31 -4.65
CA ALA A 23 9.86 9.54 -4.29
C ALA A 23 9.57 10.41 -5.52
N THR A 24 10.55 10.62 -6.40
CA THR A 24 10.33 11.37 -7.65
C THR A 24 9.27 10.70 -8.54
N GLN A 25 9.32 9.37 -8.67
CA GLN A 25 8.33 8.61 -9.44
C GLN A 25 6.92 8.74 -8.83
N MET A 26 6.82 8.61 -7.50
CA MET A 26 5.56 8.71 -6.76
C MET A 26 4.91 10.08 -6.95
N ARG A 27 5.70 11.15 -6.91
CA ARG A 27 5.23 12.52 -7.19
C ARG A 27 4.64 12.63 -8.59
N TYR A 28 5.38 12.16 -9.60
CA TYR A 28 4.89 12.16 -10.98
C TYR A 28 3.55 11.43 -11.12
N ARG A 29 3.37 10.28 -10.46
CA ARG A 29 2.10 9.54 -10.48
C ARG A 29 0.96 10.27 -9.78
N CYS A 30 1.22 10.93 -8.65
CA CYS A 30 0.22 11.76 -7.99
C CYS A 30 -0.18 12.96 -8.86
N ASP A 31 0.77 13.60 -9.53
CA ASP A 31 0.50 14.74 -10.43
C ASP A 31 -0.41 14.33 -11.59
N GLU A 32 -0.18 13.16 -12.19
CA GLU A 32 -1.03 12.59 -13.25
C GLU A 32 -2.43 12.18 -12.74
N GLY A 33 -2.56 11.93 -11.44
CA GLY A 33 -3.79 11.44 -10.80
C GLY A 33 -4.60 12.47 -10.03
N GLY A 34 -4.23 13.75 -10.08
CA GLY A 34 -4.91 14.79 -9.31
C GLY A 34 -4.67 14.66 -7.80
N SER A 35 -3.39 14.57 -7.41
CA SER A 35 -2.91 14.43 -6.03
C SER A 35 -3.09 13.04 -5.39
N GLU A 36 -3.42 12.01 -6.18
CA GLU A 36 -3.44 10.62 -5.71
C GLU A 36 -2.95 9.61 -6.74
N CYS A 37 -2.30 8.55 -6.28
CA CYS A 37 -1.87 7.43 -7.10
C CYS A 37 -2.09 6.07 -6.41
N ILE A 38 -2.15 5.02 -7.21
CA ILE A 38 -2.39 3.64 -6.76
C ILE A 38 -1.16 2.79 -7.08
N TYR A 39 -0.61 2.15 -6.06
CA TYR A 39 0.45 1.17 -6.20
C TYR A 39 -0.13 -0.25 -6.13
N ARG A 40 0.08 -1.01 -7.20
CA ARG A 40 -0.25 -2.44 -7.31
C ARG A 40 1.00 -3.27 -7.09
N LEU A 41 1.08 -3.90 -5.92
CA LEU A 41 2.24 -4.65 -5.47
C LEU A 41 2.06 -6.15 -5.71
N GLY A 42 3.14 -6.83 -6.08
CA GLY A 42 3.11 -8.24 -6.47
C GLY A 42 2.76 -8.46 -7.94
N VAL A 43 2.74 -7.40 -8.75
CA VAL A 43 2.48 -7.47 -10.19
C VAL A 43 3.76 -7.14 -10.94
N GLU A 44 4.13 -7.97 -11.91
CA GLU A 44 5.29 -7.73 -12.77
C GLU A 44 5.01 -6.67 -13.84
N ASP A 45 6.07 -6.17 -14.47
CA ASP A 45 5.98 -5.11 -15.48
C ASP A 45 5.17 -5.54 -16.73
N ASP A 46 5.03 -6.85 -16.96
CA ASP A 46 4.20 -7.44 -18.01
C ASP A 46 2.74 -7.67 -17.60
N GLY A 47 2.37 -7.30 -16.36
CA GLY A 47 1.04 -7.51 -15.79
C GLY A 47 0.85 -8.86 -15.10
N THR A 48 1.87 -9.72 -15.04
CA THR A 48 1.79 -11.02 -14.38
C THR A 48 1.58 -10.87 -12.88
N MET A 49 0.51 -11.47 -12.35
CA MET A 49 0.19 -11.48 -10.92
C MET A 49 0.98 -12.58 -10.20
N THR A 50 2.23 -12.31 -9.85
CA THR A 50 3.11 -13.23 -9.14
C THR A 50 2.83 -13.26 -7.62
N GLY A 51 2.42 -12.11 -7.06
CA GLY A 51 2.14 -11.93 -5.64
C GLY A 51 3.39 -11.85 -4.78
N LEU A 52 3.18 -11.39 -3.54
CA LEU A 52 4.20 -11.24 -2.51
C LEU A 52 3.93 -12.17 -1.34
N THR A 53 5.00 -12.60 -0.67
CA THR A 53 4.89 -13.09 0.71
C THR A 53 4.64 -11.92 1.68
N GLU A 54 4.26 -12.22 2.92
CA GLU A 54 4.10 -11.19 3.96
C GLU A 54 5.41 -10.43 4.19
N GLU A 55 6.55 -11.13 4.28
CA GLU A 55 7.87 -10.52 4.47
C GLU A 55 8.27 -9.61 3.30
N GLU A 56 7.99 -10.03 2.07
CA GLU A 56 8.24 -9.23 0.87
C GLU A 56 7.35 -7.98 0.84
N TYR A 57 6.09 -8.10 1.25
CA TYR A 57 5.18 -6.98 1.40
C TYR A 57 5.64 -6.00 2.47
N GLU A 58 6.06 -6.47 3.64
CA GLU A 58 6.58 -5.64 4.73
C GLU A 58 7.81 -4.83 4.30
N SER A 59 8.76 -5.45 3.58
CA SER A 59 9.92 -4.72 3.03
C SER A 59 9.51 -3.70 1.97
N THR A 60 8.57 -4.08 1.11
CA THR A 60 8.08 -3.22 0.03
C THR A 60 7.36 -1.99 0.59
N ILE A 61 6.46 -2.18 1.55
CA ILE A 61 5.69 -1.08 2.14
C ILE A 61 6.57 -0.15 2.98
N ARG A 62 7.66 -0.63 3.58
CA ARG A 62 8.66 0.23 4.23
C ARG A 62 9.29 1.20 3.24
N CYS A 63 9.73 0.71 2.07
CA CYS A 63 10.29 1.56 1.02
C CYS A 63 9.29 2.64 0.58
N ILE A 64 8.02 2.26 0.36
CA ILE A 64 6.94 3.17 -0.05
C ILE A 64 6.68 4.21 1.04
N LYS A 65 6.62 3.81 2.32
CA LYS A 65 6.46 4.72 3.45
C LYS A 65 7.56 5.76 3.52
N THR A 66 8.81 5.34 3.38
CA THR A 66 9.95 6.28 3.39
C THR A 66 9.84 7.29 2.24
N ALA A 67 9.52 6.82 1.02
CA ALA A 67 9.34 7.71 -0.12
C ALA A 67 8.13 8.66 0.01
N ALA A 68 7.02 8.19 0.57
CA ALA A 68 5.84 9.01 0.83
C ALA A 68 6.14 10.11 1.87
N VAL A 69 6.86 9.79 2.94
CA VAL A 69 7.30 10.78 3.94
C VAL A 69 8.15 11.87 3.28
N MET A 70 9.04 11.53 2.34
CA MET A 70 9.86 12.51 1.61
C MET A 70 9.05 13.47 0.73
N ASN A 71 7.87 13.06 0.28
CA ASN A 71 6.95 13.89 -0.49
C ASN A 71 5.85 14.52 0.35
N SER A 72 5.81 14.28 1.66
CA SER A 72 4.69 14.66 2.52
C SER A 72 3.37 14.07 2.00
N TYR A 73 3.34 12.76 1.73
CA TYR A 73 2.16 12.02 1.26
C TYR A 73 1.64 11.05 2.33
N SER A 74 0.32 10.80 2.34
CA SER A 74 -0.33 9.76 3.13
C SER A 74 -0.43 8.44 2.35
N ILE A 75 -0.58 7.34 3.09
CA ILE A 75 -0.71 5.99 2.52
C ILE A 75 -1.94 5.31 3.11
N HIS A 76 -2.79 4.75 2.26
CA HIS A 76 -3.98 3.99 2.63
C HIS A 76 -3.99 2.62 1.94
N ASN A 77 -4.06 1.54 2.72
CA ASN A 77 -4.25 0.21 2.18
C ASN A 77 -5.68 0.07 1.66
N LEU A 78 -5.86 -0.29 0.39
CA LEU A 78 -7.19 -0.44 -0.20
C LEU A 78 -7.68 -1.88 -0.10
N THR A 79 -6.92 -2.82 -0.68
CA THR A 79 -7.29 -4.23 -0.74
C THR A 79 -6.07 -5.13 -0.87
N HIS A 80 -6.24 -6.41 -0.58
CA HIS A 80 -5.32 -7.45 -0.98
C HIS A 80 -6.07 -8.65 -1.56
N THR A 81 -5.47 -9.31 -2.55
CA THR A 81 -6.03 -10.51 -3.18
C THR A 81 -5.08 -11.68 -2.97
N LYS A 82 -5.54 -12.72 -2.29
CA LYS A 82 -4.78 -13.95 -2.10
C LYS A 82 -4.82 -14.82 -3.35
N LEU A 83 -3.65 -15.23 -3.82
CA LEU A 83 -3.47 -16.12 -4.96
C LEU A 83 -3.51 -17.60 -4.54
N PRO A 84 -3.80 -18.52 -5.47
CA PRO A 84 -3.73 -19.96 -5.21
C PRO A 84 -2.35 -20.44 -4.72
N SER A 85 -1.29 -19.71 -5.05
CA SER A 85 0.08 -19.96 -4.59
C SER A 85 0.31 -19.64 -3.10
N GLY A 86 -0.67 -19.04 -2.42
CA GLY A 86 -0.57 -18.57 -1.04
C GLY A 86 0.01 -17.16 -0.90
N ARG A 87 0.47 -16.55 -1.99
CA ARG A 87 0.96 -15.17 -2.06
C ARG A 87 -0.18 -14.16 -2.23
N CYS A 88 0.09 -12.87 -2.02
CA CYS A 88 -0.91 -11.81 -2.10
C CYS A 88 -0.51 -10.68 -3.06
N ILE A 89 -1.49 -10.16 -3.80
CA ILE A 89 -1.40 -8.87 -4.51
C ILE A 89 -1.95 -7.80 -3.58
N TYR A 90 -1.31 -6.64 -3.49
CA TYR A 90 -1.75 -5.54 -2.63
C TYR A 90 -2.03 -4.30 -3.47
N GLU A 91 -3.11 -3.59 -3.15
CA GLU A 91 -3.39 -2.27 -3.68
C GLU A 91 -3.31 -1.22 -2.57
N VAL A 92 -2.50 -0.20 -2.81
CA VAL A 92 -2.22 0.86 -1.85
C VAL A 92 -2.45 2.20 -2.53
N CYS A 93 -3.27 3.05 -1.93
CA CYS A 93 -3.46 4.43 -2.36
C CYS A 93 -2.43 5.33 -1.65
N ILE A 94 -1.82 6.22 -2.42
CA ILE A 94 -0.91 7.24 -1.94
C ILE A 94 -1.49 8.59 -2.34
N ARG A 95 -1.60 9.51 -1.39
CA ARG A 95 -2.23 10.81 -1.62
C ARG A 95 -1.36 11.92 -1.06
N GLU A 96 -1.29 13.05 -1.76
CA GLU A 96 -0.65 14.25 -1.25
C GLU A 96 -1.37 14.78 0.00
N HIS A 97 -0.63 15.13 1.06
CA HIS A 97 -1.24 15.73 2.24
C HIS A 97 -1.78 17.12 1.90
N ASN A 98 -3.10 17.29 2.02
CA ASN A 98 -3.74 18.58 2.23
C ASN A 98 -4.11 18.68 3.72
N ASP A 99 -3.17 19.12 4.56
CA ASP A 99 -3.24 19.45 6.01
C ASP A 99 -4.03 18.58 7.01
N ASP A 100 -4.76 17.54 6.63
CA ASP A 100 -5.46 16.69 7.59
C ASP A 100 -4.67 15.42 7.91
N SER A 101 -4.18 15.40 9.14
CA SER A 101 -3.43 14.33 9.78
C SER A 101 -4.30 13.08 9.94
N TYR A 102 -4.27 12.17 8.96
CA TYR A 102 -5.01 10.90 9.04
C TYR A 102 -4.06 9.70 9.15
N ILE A 103 -3.78 9.30 10.40
CA ILE A 103 -3.24 7.98 10.72
C ILE A 103 -4.38 7.17 11.32
N ASP A 104 -5.07 6.36 10.50
CA ASP A 104 -5.94 5.30 11.00
C ASP A 104 -5.24 3.96 10.79
N VAL A 105 -4.44 3.54 11.77
CA VAL A 105 -3.91 2.18 11.82
C VAL A 105 -4.94 1.30 12.51
N LYS A 106 -5.85 0.71 11.74
CA LYS A 106 -6.64 -0.45 12.20
C LYS A 106 -5.83 -1.72 11.98
N VAL A 107 -5.06 -2.12 12.98
CA VAL A 107 -4.47 -3.48 13.04
C VAL A 107 -5.58 -4.45 13.41
N ALA A 108 -6.12 -5.18 12.43
CA ALA A 108 -6.95 -6.34 12.71
C ALA A 108 -6.04 -7.56 12.98
N ILE A 109 -5.95 -7.98 14.24
CA ILE A 109 -5.29 -9.22 14.62
C ILE A 109 -6.27 -10.37 14.37
N ALA A 110 -6.05 -11.14 13.30
CA ALA A 110 -6.71 -12.42 13.06
C ALA A 110 -5.95 -13.52 13.82
N GLY A 111 -6.23 -13.64 15.12
CA GLY A 111 -5.93 -14.84 15.89
C GLY A 111 -6.97 -15.92 15.57
N SER A 112 -6.49 -17.16 15.42
CA SER A 112 -7.27 -18.36 15.11
C SER A 112 -8.52 -18.52 15.99
N VAL A 113 -9.51 -19.20 15.39
CA VAL A 113 -10.79 -19.69 15.92
C VAL A 113 -10.77 -20.04 17.43
N ASP A 114 -11.87 -19.71 18.11
CA ASP A 114 -12.23 -19.99 19.53
C ASP A 114 -12.01 -18.90 20.60
N CYS A 115 -12.31 -17.63 20.29
CA CYS A 115 -12.69 -16.70 21.36
C CYS A 115 -13.67 -15.61 20.89
N GLY A 116 -14.97 -15.86 21.09
CA GLY A 116 -15.92 -14.84 21.56
C GLY A 116 -16.07 -13.51 20.80
N LYS A 117 -15.82 -13.43 19.48
CA LYS A 117 -16.00 -12.20 18.68
C LYS A 117 -17.45 -11.91 18.25
N SER A 118 -18.45 -12.64 18.77
CA SER A 118 -19.87 -12.46 18.39
C SER A 118 -20.60 -11.31 19.09
N THR A 119 -19.93 -10.49 19.89
CA THR A 119 -20.59 -9.35 20.53
C THR A 119 -19.73 -8.12 20.38
N LEU A 120 -20.02 -7.29 19.37
CA LEU A 120 -19.86 -5.82 19.39
C LEU A 120 -20.30 -5.21 18.04
N LEU A 121 -21.28 -5.82 17.35
CA LEU A 121 -22.16 -5.07 16.46
C LEU A 121 -23.20 -4.39 17.34
N SER A 122 -22.90 -3.20 17.84
CA SER A 122 -23.97 -2.25 18.16
C SER A 122 -23.43 -0.84 18.28
N VAL A 123 -24.08 0.05 17.52
CA VAL A 123 -24.09 1.51 17.68
C VAL A 123 -22.89 2.26 17.07
N LEU A 124 -23.00 2.51 15.77
CA LEU A 124 -22.83 3.88 15.28
C LEU A 124 -24.06 4.24 14.41
N THR A 125 -25.15 4.54 15.11
CA THR A 125 -26.17 5.46 14.62
C THR A 125 -26.50 6.38 15.78
N ASN A 126 -25.79 7.49 15.87
CA ASN A 126 -26.37 8.81 16.02
C ASN A 126 -25.32 9.87 15.68
#